data_AF-A0A8J5G182-F1
#
_entry.id   AF-A0A8J5G182-F1
#
_cell.length_a   1.000
_cell.length_b   1.000
_cell.length_c   1.000
_cell.angle_alpha   90.00
_cell.angle_beta   90.00
_cell.angle_gamma   90.00
#
_symmetry.space_group_name_H-M   'P 1'
#
loop_
_entity.id
_entity.type
_entity.pdbx_description
1 polymer ?
#
loop_
_entity_poly.entity_id
_entity_poly.type
_entity_poly.pdbx_seq_one_letter_code
_entity_poly.pdbx_strand_id
1 'polypeptide(L)'
;MAAHVNVGRRMVAALALAMVACLSCAVAGRVGGPGETQRLEVRRHLKRFNKAPVKSIKSPDGDTIDCVHVSHQPAFDHPFLKNHTIQTRPNFHPEGLFDDSKATSDKKTSSMAQPWHQNGRCPEDTIPIRRTTRDDVLRASSIKRYGRKKHKSFPNPLSVEPDLLNENGHQHAIAYVEGDKYYGAKATINVWQPKIQQTNEFSLSQLWILGGSFGQDLNSIEAGWQVSPELYGDNNTRLFTYWTSDAYQATGCYNLLCSGFIQINNAIAMGASISPISNYDGSQYDISILVWKDPKEGNWWMQFGRDHVLGYWPSFLFSYLADSASMIEWGGEVLNSDPDGEHTSTGMGSGHFPEEGYSKASYFRNIQIVDGSNHLSAPTGVGSFTEQSNCYNVQNGNNGDWGQYFYYGGPGRNSNCQ
;
A
#
# COMPACT_ATOMS: atom_id res chain seq x y z
N MET A 1 15.77 85.40 -17.73
CA MET A 1 16.14 84.10 -18.34
C MET A 1 16.95 83.24 -17.35
N ALA A 2 16.35 82.79 -16.24
CA ALA A 2 17.05 81.89 -15.30
C ALA A 2 16.14 80.91 -14.53
N ALA A 3 14.81 80.95 -14.72
CA ALA A 3 13.89 80.12 -13.93
C ALA A 3 13.41 78.84 -14.65
N HIS A 4 13.52 78.74 -15.99
CA HIS A 4 12.97 77.60 -16.74
C HIS A 4 13.90 76.39 -16.89
N VAL A 5 15.20 76.51 -16.59
CA VAL A 5 16.16 75.41 -16.77
C VAL A 5 16.19 74.45 -15.58
N ASN A 6 15.71 74.87 -14.40
CA ASN A 6 15.86 74.10 -13.16
C ASN A 6 14.72 73.09 -12.91
N VAL A 7 13.55 73.29 -13.54
CA VAL A 7 12.39 72.39 -13.39
C VAL A 7 12.55 71.13 -14.25
N GLY A 8 13.07 71.26 -15.48
CA GLY A 8 13.33 70.13 -16.39
C GLY A 8 14.35 69.15 -15.84
N ARG A 9 15.43 69.64 -15.21
CA ARG A 9 16.48 68.80 -14.61
C ARG A 9 15.98 67.99 -13.41
N ARG A 10 15.05 68.54 -12.61
CA ARG A 10 14.44 67.84 -11.47
C ARG A 10 13.40 66.80 -11.90
N MET A 11 12.62 67.05 -12.94
CA MET A 11 11.71 66.04 -13.51
C MET A 11 12.45 64.87 -14.15
N VAL A 12 13.54 65.13 -14.89
CA VAL A 12 14.35 64.07 -15.51
C VAL A 12 15.06 63.21 -14.44
N ALA A 13 15.54 63.81 -13.36
CA ALA A 13 16.11 63.07 -12.23
C ALA A 13 15.07 62.22 -11.49
N ALA A 14 13.85 62.74 -11.28
CA ALA A 14 12.75 62.01 -10.66
C ALA A 14 12.25 60.85 -11.52
N LEU A 15 12.16 61.03 -12.84
CA LEU A 15 11.82 59.96 -13.81
C LEU A 15 12.91 58.90 -13.91
N ALA A 16 14.19 59.30 -13.83
CA ALA A 16 15.31 58.36 -13.81
C ALA A 16 15.34 57.53 -12.51
N LEU A 17 15.08 58.15 -11.35
CA LEU A 17 14.96 57.46 -10.07
C LEU A 17 13.73 56.53 -10.01
N ALA A 18 12.60 56.92 -10.60
CA ALA A 18 11.41 56.07 -10.71
C ALA A 18 11.63 54.89 -11.67
N MET A 19 12.37 55.09 -12.77
CA MET A 19 12.78 54.01 -13.67
C MET A 19 13.76 53.04 -13.01
N VAL A 20 14.73 53.54 -12.23
CA VAL A 20 15.68 52.70 -11.46
C VAL A 20 14.96 51.97 -10.32
N ALA A 21 13.95 52.57 -9.69
CA ALA A 21 13.09 51.92 -8.69
C ALA A 21 12.18 50.84 -9.32
N CYS A 22 11.64 51.07 -10.53
CA CYS A 22 10.88 50.05 -11.26
C CYS A 22 11.77 48.91 -11.79
N LEU A 23 13.00 49.23 -12.21
CA LEU A 23 14.00 48.23 -12.62
C LEU A 23 14.53 47.42 -11.44
N SER A 24 14.60 47.99 -10.23
CA SER A 24 14.96 47.23 -9.01
C SER A 24 13.79 46.43 -8.43
N CYS A 25 12.54 46.83 -8.66
CA CYS A 25 11.36 46.00 -8.36
C CYS A 25 11.16 44.86 -9.36
N ALA A 26 11.62 45.00 -10.61
CA ALA A 26 11.56 43.93 -11.61
C ALA A 26 12.56 42.78 -11.36
N VAL A 27 13.57 42.99 -10.49
CA VAL A 27 14.58 41.97 -10.14
C VAL A 27 14.26 41.23 -8.83
N ALA A 28 13.17 41.61 -8.14
CA ALA A 28 12.70 40.92 -6.93
C ALA A 28 11.87 39.65 -7.22
N GLY A 29 11.57 39.37 -8.50
CA GLY A 29 10.99 38.10 -8.95
C GLY A 29 12.07 37.12 -9.39
N ARG A 30 12.99 36.70 -8.50
CA ARG A 30 13.79 35.49 -8.77
C ARG A 30 12.85 34.30 -8.76
N VAL A 31 12.29 33.99 -9.92
CA VAL A 31 11.76 32.65 -10.21
C VAL A 31 12.95 31.72 -10.08
N GLY A 32 13.04 31.04 -8.94
CA GLY A 32 14.09 30.07 -8.67
C GLY A 32 14.22 29.11 -9.84
N GLY A 33 15.44 28.80 -10.26
CA GLY A 33 15.67 27.94 -11.43
C GLY A 33 14.95 26.59 -11.30
N PRO A 34 14.77 25.82 -12.39
CA PRO A 34 14.05 24.55 -12.36
C PRO A 34 14.47 23.60 -11.23
N GLY A 35 15.77 23.55 -10.92
CA GLY A 35 16.31 22.75 -9.81
C GLY A 35 15.99 23.28 -8.41
N GLU A 36 15.77 24.59 -8.23
CA GLU A 36 15.37 25.17 -6.95
C GLU A 36 13.89 24.88 -6.64
N THR A 37 13.04 24.98 -7.66
CA THR A 37 11.62 24.62 -7.57
C THR A 37 11.44 23.13 -7.22
N GLN A 38 12.18 22.24 -7.89
CA GLN A 38 12.16 20.80 -7.58
C GLN A 38 12.63 20.51 -6.15
N ARG A 39 13.71 21.15 -5.68
CA ARG A 39 14.21 21.01 -4.31
C ARG A 39 13.18 21.45 -3.26
N LEU A 40 12.49 22.57 -3.50
CA LEU A 40 11.43 23.06 -2.63
C LEU A 40 10.25 22.08 -2.60
N GLU A 41 9.87 21.51 -3.74
CA GLU A 41 8.77 20.56 -3.84
C GLU A 41 9.07 19.26 -3.09
N VAL A 42 10.28 18.71 -3.26
CA VAL A 42 10.73 17.52 -2.51
C VAL A 42 10.74 17.81 -1.01
N ARG A 43 11.29 18.96 -0.59
CA ARG A 43 11.32 19.34 0.83
C ARG A 43 9.92 19.44 1.43
N ARG A 44 8.95 19.95 0.67
CA ARG A 44 7.55 20.01 1.08
C ARG A 44 6.94 18.62 1.26
N HIS A 45 7.22 17.69 0.34
CA HIS A 45 6.73 16.31 0.42
C HIS A 45 7.34 15.57 1.62
N LEU A 46 8.65 15.68 1.82
CA LEU A 46 9.33 15.07 2.96
C LEU A 46 8.80 15.58 4.30
N LYS A 47 8.47 16.88 4.42
CA LYS A 47 7.85 17.42 5.65
C LYS A 47 6.44 16.88 5.91
N ARG A 48 5.71 16.51 4.86
CA ARG A 48 4.37 15.91 4.99
C ARG A 48 4.48 14.48 5.50
N PHE A 49 5.37 13.68 4.90
CA PHE A 49 5.51 12.26 5.22
C PHE A 49 6.26 12.01 6.54
N ASN A 50 7.37 12.71 6.76
CA ASN A 50 8.23 12.50 7.92
C ASN A 50 7.83 13.44 9.05
N LYS A 51 7.04 12.91 9.98
CA LYS A 51 6.67 13.59 11.23
C LYS A 51 7.86 13.60 12.21
N ALA A 52 7.86 14.53 13.15
CA ALA A 52 8.94 14.67 14.12
C ALA A 52 9.01 13.40 15.01
N PRO A 53 10.13 12.65 14.98
CA PRO A 53 10.26 11.44 15.79
C PRO A 53 10.60 11.78 17.24
N VAL A 54 10.05 10.99 18.17
CA VAL A 54 10.52 10.90 19.56
C VAL A 54 11.83 10.10 19.63
N LYS A 55 11.96 9.10 18.76
CA LYS A 55 13.13 8.22 18.65
C LYS A 55 13.26 7.74 17.20
N SER A 56 14.49 7.58 16.72
CA SER A 56 14.77 6.93 15.43
C SER A 56 15.57 5.65 15.65
N ILE A 57 15.23 4.58 14.93
CA ILE A 57 15.90 3.28 14.98
C ILE A 57 16.47 3.01 13.59
N LYS A 58 17.77 2.74 13.50
CA LYS A 58 18.41 2.30 12.26
C LYS A 58 18.23 0.81 12.13
N SER A 59 17.67 0.35 11.03
CA SER A 59 17.47 -1.05 10.73
C SER A 59 18.70 -1.65 10.04
N PRO A 60 19.04 -2.93 10.25
CA PRO A 60 20.15 -3.60 9.56
C PRO A 60 20.01 -3.60 8.03
N ASP A 61 18.79 -3.53 7.49
CA ASP A 61 18.50 -3.46 6.05
C ASP A 61 18.61 -2.04 5.45
N GLY A 62 19.09 -1.06 6.23
CA GLY A 62 19.32 0.32 5.78
C GLY A 62 18.16 1.28 6.06
N ASP A 63 16.98 0.78 6.42
CA ASP A 63 15.84 1.61 6.77
C ASP A 63 16.09 2.43 8.04
N THR A 64 15.36 3.55 8.16
CA THR A 64 15.21 4.27 9.42
C THR A 64 13.76 4.27 9.83
N ILE A 65 13.47 3.73 11.01
CA ILE A 65 12.13 3.72 11.61
C ILE A 65 12.04 4.86 12.62
N ASP A 66 11.13 5.78 12.37
CA ASP A 66 10.83 6.93 13.21
C ASP A 66 9.65 6.60 14.11
N CYS A 67 9.88 6.55 15.41
CA CYS A 67 8.83 6.41 16.41
C CYS A 67 8.19 7.78 16.62
N VAL A 68 6.98 7.96 16.11
CA VAL A 68 6.22 9.21 16.13
C VAL A 68 5.10 9.08 17.14
N HIS A 69 4.89 10.09 17.99
CA HIS A 69 3.78 10.08 18.92
C HIS A 69 2.45 9.82 18.20
N VAL A 70 1.60 8.94 18.73
CA VAL A 70 0.42 8.42 18.04
C VAL A 70 -0.51 9.54 17.53
N SER A 71 -0.64 10.65 18.26
CA SER A 71 -1.46 11.81 17.89
C SER A 71 -0.83 12.72 16.82
N HIS A 72 0.42 12.50 16.42
CA HIS A 72 1.14 13.33 15.44
C HIS A 72 1.33 12.63 14.08
N GLN A 73 0.74 11.45 13.90
CA GLN A 73 0.87 10.67 12.68
C GLN A 73 0.23 11.33 11.45
N PRO A 74 0.62 10.94 10.22
CA PRO A 74 0.09 11.51 8.98
C PRO A 74 -1.43 11.45 8.81
N ALA A 75 -2.11 10.50 9.48
CA ALA A 75 -3.57 10.38 9.47
C ALA A 75 -4.29 11.70 9.77
N PHE A 76 -3.75 12.52 10.68
CA PHE A 76 -4.40 13.75 11.16
C PHE A 76 -4.19 14.97 10.26
N ASP A 77 -3.45 14.81 9.15
CA ASP A 77 -3.44 15.81 8.08
C ASP A 77 -4.78 15.83 7.31
N HIS A 78 -5.65 14.82 7.49
CA HIS A 78 -6.99 14.81 6.91
C HIS A 78 -7.88 15.88 7.58
N PRO A 79 -8.59 16.73 6.81
CA PRO A 79 -9.43 17.79 7.38
C PRO A 79 -10.46 17.30 8.40
N PHE A 80 -11.06 16.13 8.15
CA PHE A 80 -12.07 15.54 9.03
C PHE A 80 -11.48 14.77 10.24
N LEU A 81 -10.15 14.59 10.32
CA LEU A 81 -9.51 13.88 11.44
C LEU A 81 -8.80 14.77 12.46
N LYS A 82 -8.80 16.10 12.27
CA LYS A 82 -8.02 17.02 13.14
C LYS A 82 -8.34 16.91 14.64
N ASN A 83 -9.59 16.60 14.99
CA ASN A 83 -10.06 16.46 16.37
C ASN A 83 -10.54 15.04 16.68
N HIS A 84 -10.07 14.05 15.90
CA HIS A 84 -10.49 12.67 16.03
C HIS A 84 -10.01 12.07 17.36
N THR A 85 -10.91 11.41 18.09
CA THR A 85 -10.54 10.63 19.28
C THR A 85 -10.05 9.26 18.86
N ILE A 86 -8.77 8.96 19.15
CA ILE A 86 -8.15 7.71 18.75
C ILE A 86 -8.74 6.55 19.55
N GLN A 87 -9.36 5.59 18.84
CA GLN A 87 -9.70 4.29 19.41
C GLN A 87 -8.43 3.46 19.57
N THR A 88 -8.20 2.91 20.76
CA THR A 88 -7.00 2.10 21.07
C THR A 88 -7.20 0.60 20.87
N ARG A 89 -8.46 0.17 20.67
CA ARG A 89 -8.84 -1.20 20.33
C ARG A 89 -10.22 -1.23 19.67
N PRO A 90 -10.51 -2.27 18.87
CA PRO A 90 -11.87 -2.56 18.39
C PRO A 90 -12.81 -2.86 19.57
N ASN A 91 -14.10 -2.61 19.39
CA ASN A 91 -15.12 -3.03 20.35
C ASN A 91 -15.39 -4.53 20.23
N PHE A 92 -15.37 -5.05 19.00
CA PHE A 92 -15.58 -6.46 18.71
C PHE A 92 -14.51 -6.96 17.74
N HIS A 93 -13.86 -8.05 18.12
CA HIS A 93 -13.02 -8.84 17.23
C HIS A 93 -13.88 -9.98 16.66
N PRO A 94 -13.74 -10.36 15.38
CA PRO A 94 -14.52 -11.45 14.81
C PRO A 94 -14.30 -12.78 15.55
N GLU A 95 -15.37 -13.52 15.81
CA GLU A 95 -15.29 -14.87 16.38
C GLU A 95 -15.01 -15.89 15.26
N GLY A 96 -14.17 -16.90 15.51
CA GLY A 96 -13.69 -17.80 14.45
C GLY A 96 -13.98 -19.29 14.66
N LEU A 97 -14.20 -20.00 13.55
CA LEU A 97 -14.32 -21.47 13.47
C LEU A 97 -13.04 -22.22 13.90
N PHE A 98 -11.89 -21.57 13.69
CA PHE A 98 -10.56 -22.10 13.99
C PHE A 98 -9.88 -21.10 14.92
N ASP A 99 -10.23 -21.16 16.19
CA ASP A 99 -9.35 -20.65 17.21
C ASP A 99 -8.10 -21.53 17.15
N ASP A 100 -6.93 -20.97 16.80
CA ASP A 100 -5.63 -21.68 16.68
C ASP A 100 -5.19 -22.39 17.99
N SER A 101 -6.07 -22.45 18.99
CA SER A 101 -5.95 -23.17 20.25
C SER A 101 -5.88 -24.69 20.14
N LYS A 102 -6.20 -25.28 18.96
CA LYS A 102 -6.10 -26.73 18.72
C LYS A 102 -4.89 -27.20 17.90
N ALA A 103 -3.89 -26.35 17.69
CA ALA A 103 -2.55 -26.82 17.35
C ALA A 103 -1.74 -26.96 18.63
N THR A 104 -1.46 -28.22 18.99
CA THR A 104 -0.53 -28.68 20.03
C THR A 104 0.63 -27.73 20.30
N SER A 105 0.95 -27.55 21.58
CA SER A 105 2.25 -27.08 22.06
C SER A 105 3.38 -27.70 21.24
N ASP A 106 3.99 -26.92 20.35
CA ASP A 106 5.41 -26.97 19.94
C ASP A 106 5.63 -26.32 18.58
N LYS A 107 5.68 -24.99 18.60
CA LYS A 107 6.80 -24.15 18.16
C LYS A 107 6.30 -22.73 18.31
N LYS A 108 7.08 -21.86 18.96
CA LYS A 108 6.98 -20.43 18.66
C LYS A 108 7.06 -20.34 17.14
N THR A 109 5.93 -20.15 16.45
CA THR A 109 5.94 -19.62 15.08
C THR A 109 6.84 -18.41 15.22
N SER A 110 8.05 -18.51 14.66
CA SER A 110 9.05 -17.45 14.69
C SER A 110 8.29 -16.18 14.35
N SER A 111 8.01 -15.34 15.35
CA SER A 111 7.21 -14.13 15.16
C SER A 111 7.99 -13.37 14.12
N MET A 112 7.50 -13.32 12.88
CA MET A 112 8.27 -12.72 11.80
C MET A 112 8.64 -11.32 12.24
N ALA A 113 9.93 -11.12 12.34
CA ALA A 113 10.50 -9.94 12.93
C ALA A 113 10.84 -9.03 11.76
N GLN A 114 10.32 -7.82 11.79
CA GLN A 114 10.84 -6.81 10.90
C GLN A 114 12.29 -6.52 11.32
N PRO A 115 13.27 -6.49 10.41
CA PRO A 115 14.70 -6.46 10.77
C PRO A 115 15.09 -5.35 11.77
N TRP A 116 14.40 -4.20 11.75
CA TRP A 116 14.61 -3.09 12.68
C TRP A 116 14.43 -3.47 14.15
N HIS A 117 13.70 -4.56 14.43
CA HIS A 117 13.57 -5.15 15.75
C HIS A 117 14.89 -5.61 16.35
N GLN A 118 15.94 -5.83 15.57
CA GLN A 118 17.26 -6.16 16.12
C GLN A 118 17.87 -4.98 16.87
N ASN A 119 17.51 -3.75 16.48
CA ASN A 119 18.14 -2.51 16.97
C ASN A 119 17.23 -1.71 17.93
N GLY A 120 16.04 -2.24 18.25
CA GLY A 120 15.20 -1.70 19.32
C GLY A 120 13.70 -1.83 19.08
N ARG A 121 12.92 -1.18 19.94
CA ARG A 121 11.47 -1.02 19.84
C ARG A 121 11.09 0.45 19.97
N CYS A 122 9.92 0.80 19.43
CA CYS A 122 9.31 2.10 19.67
C CYS A 122 8.68 2.15 21.06
N PRO A 123 8.76 3.29 21.77
CA PRO A 123 8.12 3.47 23.07
C PRO A 123 6.59 3.30 23.02
N GLU A 124 5.96 3.19 24.19
CA GLU A 124 4.51 3.36 24.32
C GLU A 124 4.07 4.74 23.80
N ASP A 125 2.80 4.86 23.42
CA ASP A 125 2.20 6.07 22.84
C ASP A 125 2.85 6.57 21.54
N THR A 126 3.65 5.74 20.88
CA THR A 126 4.25 6.03 19.57
C THR A 126 3.90 4.96 18.54
N ILE A 127 3.97 5.32 17.26
CA ILE A 127 3.87 4.39 16.14
C ILE A 127 5.17 4.42 15.32
N PRO A 128 5.64 3.27 14.80
CA PRO A 128 6.78 3.21 13.92
C PRO A 128 6.40 3.63 12.50
N ILE A 129 7.10 4.63 11.96
CA ILE A 129 6.95 5.09 10.58
C ILE A 129 8.27 4.91 9.85
N ARG A 130 8.28 4.21 8.71
CA ARG A 130 9.47 4.17 7.85
C ARG A 130 9.74 5.56 7.28
N ARG A 131 10.94 6.09 7.52
CA ARG A 131 11.35 7.40 7.00
C ARG A 131 11.42 7.37 5.48
N THR A 132 10.72 8.30 4.84
CA THR A 132 10.83 8.54 3.39
C THR A 132 12.08 9.36 3.11
N THR A 133 12.90 8.95 2.15
CA THR A 133 14.14 9.66 1.78
C THR A 133 13.93 10.61 0.60
N ARG A 134 14.90 11.48 0.36
CA ARG A 134 14.92 12.32 -0.83
C ARG A 134 14.96 11.47 -2.11
N ASP A 135 15.74 10.41 -2.10
CA ASP A 135 15.92 9.54 -3.27
C ASP A 135 14.64 8.77 -3.55
N ASP A 136 13.87 8.42 -2.52
CA ASP A 136 12.53 7.82 -2.70
C ASP A 136 11.61 8.72 -3.52
N VAL A 137 11.53 9.99 -3.16
CA VAL A 137 10.65 10.95 -3.82
C VAL A 137 11.14 11.28 -5.24
N LEU A 138 12.45 11.29 -5.47
CA LEU A 138 13.04 11.60 -6.78
C LEU A 138 13.01 10.42 -7.75
N ARG A 139 12.98 9.19 -7.25
CA ARG A 139 12.91 7.96 -8.06
C ARG A 139 11.54 7.78 -8.70
N ALA A 140 10.48 8.22 -8.02
CA ALA A 140 9.15 8.17 -8.60
C ALA A 140 9.04 9.11 -9.81
N SER A 141 8.31 8.66 -10.84
CA SER A 141 8.10 9.47 -12.06
C SER A 141 7.40 10.82 -11.81
N SER A 142 6.74 10.98 -10.66
CA SER A 142 6.10 12.23 -10.25
C SER A 142 6.24 12.47 -8.75
N ILE A 143 6.96 13.53 -8.38
CA ILE A 143 7.10 13.99 -6.99
C ILE A 143 5.71 14.18 -6.34
N LYS A 144 4.78 14.80 -7.08
CA LYS A 144 3.40 15.08 -6.62
C LYS A 144 2.59 13.83 -6.30
N ARG A 145 2.84 12.74 -7.04
CA ARG A 145 2.11 11.47 -6.91
C ARG A 145 2.89 10.41 -6.12
N TYR A 146 4.05 10.73 -5.53
CA TYR A 146 4.80 9.76 -4.73
C TYR A 146 3.90 9.14 -3.65
N GLY A 147 3.89 7.80 -3.61
CA GLY A 147 3.03 7.01 -2.72
C GLY A 147 1.62 6.73 -3.23
N ARG A 148 1.23 7.19 -4.43
CA ARG A 148 -0.10 6.92 -5.01
C ARG A 148 0.03 6.00 -6.24
N LYS A 149 -0.95 5.10 -6.46
CA LYS A 149 -1.00 4.30 -7.69
C LYS A 149 -1.15 5.23 -8.91
N LYS A 150 -0.44 4.90 -10.00
CA LYS A 150 -0.43 5.71 -11.23
C LYS A 150 -1.62 5.42 -12.13
N HIS A 151 -1.97 4.15 -12.24
CA HIS A 151 -3.02 3.62 -13.08
C HIS A 151 -4.17 3.08 -12.22
N LYS A 152 -5.35 3.00 -12.84
CA LYS A 152 -6.49 2.31 -12.26
C LYS A 152 -6.17 0.82 -12.27
N SER A 153 -5.92 0.26 -11.10
CA SER A 153 -5.69 -1.18 -10.91
C SER A 153 -6.83 -1.74 -10.09
N PHE A 154 -7.73 -2.42 -10.77
CA PHE A 154 -8.75 -3.25 -10.15
C PHE A 154 -8.96 -4.45 -11.07
N PRO A 155 -8.77 -5.67 -10.59
CA PRO A 155 -9.25 -6.82 -11.34
C PRO A 155 -10.77 -6.74 -11.36
N ASN A 156 -11.37 -6.90 -12.54
CA ASN A 156 -12.81 -6.98 -12.69
C ASN A 156 -13.16 -8.34 -13.29
N PRO A 157 -13.36 -9.37 -12.45
CA PRO A 157 -13.72 -10.71 -12.93
C PRO A 157 -15.02 -10.74 -13.74
N LEU A 158 -15.88 -9.72 -13.61
CA LEU A 158 -17.17 -9.59 -14.27
C LEU A 158 -17.14 -8.80 -15.58
N SER A 159 -15.97 -8.35 -16.05
CA SER A 159 -15.88 -7.64 -17.33
C SER A 159 -16.26 -8.55 -18.50
N VAL A 160 -17.21 -8.11 -19.33
CA VAL A 160 -17.67 -8.83 -20.54
C VAL A 160 -16.62 -8.74 -21.68
N GLU A 161 -15.63 -7.87 -21.54
CA GLU A 161 -14.50 -7.71 -22.48
C GLU A 161 -13.17 -7.82 -21.73
N PRO A 162 -12.53 -9.01 -21.74
CA PRO A 162 -11.20 -9.23 -21.14
C PRO A 162 -10.10 -8.42 -21.83
N ASP A 163 -10.23 -8.18 -23.14
CA ASP A 163 -9.19 -7.55 -23.96
C ASP A 163 -8.97 -6.06 -23.66
N LEU A 164 -9.95 -5.37 -23.04
CA LEU A 164 -9.81 -3.97 -22.59
C LEU A 164 -9.20 -3.83 -21.18
N LEU A 165 -8.95 -4.94 -20.47
CA LEU A 165 -8.38 -4.93 -19.11
C LEU A 165 -6.86 -4.67 -19.11
N ASN A 166 -6.19 -4.89 -20.24
CA ASN A 166 -4.74 -4.75 -20.36
C ASN A 166 -4.25 -3.30 -20.61
N GLU A 167 -5.15 -2.30 -20.69
CA GLU A 167 -4.78 -0.91 -21.02
C GLU A 167 -3.82 -0.25 -20.02
N ASN A 168 -3.69 -0.81 -18.81
CA ASN A 168 -2.84 -0.24 -17.74
C ASN A 168 -1.61 -1.11 -17.40
N GLY A 169 -1.41 -2.25 -18.06
CA GLY A 169 -0.28 -3.16 -17.84
C GLY A 169 -0.36 -3.99 -16.56
N HIS A 170 -1.47 -3.98 -15.81
CA HIS A 170 -1.60 -4.82 -14.62
C HIS A 170 -1.95 -6.27 -15.00
N GLN A 171 -1.36 -7.23 -14.31
CA GLN A 171 -1.60 -8.67 -14.45
C GLN A 171 -1.98 -9.25 -13.09
N HIS A 172 -3.01 -10.06 -13.04
CA HIS A 172 -3.60 -10.63 -11.84
C HIS A 172 -3.64 -12.15 -11.91
N ALA A 173 -3.49 -12.77 -10.75
CA ALA A 173 -3.84 -14.17 -10.51
C ALA A 173 -4.50 -14.23 -9.14
N ILE A 174 -5.83 -14.20 -9.14
CA ILE A 174 -6.63 -14.02 -7.93
C ILE A 174 -7.71 -15.10 -7.76
N ALA A 175 -8.08 -15.32 -6.50
CA ALA A 175 -9.33 -15.93 -6.11
C ALA A 175 -10.27 -14.85 -5.55
N TYR A 176 -11.58 -14.99 -5.77
CA TYR A 176 -12.55 -13.97 -5.33
C TYR A 176 -13.88 -14.57 -4.90
N VAL A 177 -14.62 -13.80 -4.10
CA VAL A 177 -16.04 -14.01 -3.81
C VAL A 177 -16.82 -12.71 -3.95
N GLU A 178 -18.06 -12.83 -4.37
CA GLU A 178 -18.96 -11.72 -4.66
C GLU A 178 -20.41 -12.09 -4.41
N GLY A 179 -21.34 -11.16 -4.64
CA GLY A 179 -22.78 -11.42 -4.59
C GLY A 179 -23.41 -11.43 -3.19
N ASP A 180 -22.64 -11.10 -2.15
CA ASP A 180 -23.11 -10.97 -0.77
C ASP A 180 -22.54 -9.69 -0.12
N LYS A 181 -22.95 -9.41 1.12
CA LYS A 181 -22.39 -8.36 1.97
C LYS A 181 -21.28 -8.93 2.85
N TYR A 182 -20.07 -8.43 2.65
CA TYR A 182 -18.90 -8.83 3.41
C TYR A 182 -18.49 -7.73 4.39
N TYR A 183 -18.13 -8.13 5.60
CA TYR A 183 -17.71 -7.23 6.68
C TYR A 183 -16.23 -7.42 7.03
N GLY A 184 -15.49 -8.17 6.21
CA GLY A 184 -14.07 -8.41 6.41
C GLY A 184 -13.57 -9.64 5.70
N ALA A 185 -12.25 -9.82 5.75
CA ALA A 185 -11.55 -10.95 5.17
C ALA A 185 -10.30 -11.27 6.00
N LYS A 186 -9.97 -12.57 6.07
CA LYS A 186 -8.74 -13.08 6.67
C LYS A 186 -8.05 -14.01 5.68
N ALA A 187 -6.71 -13.98 5.67
CA ALA A 187 -5.92 -14.98 4.98
C ALA A 187 -4.57 -15.20 5.65
N THR A 188 -4.01 -16.39 5.47
CA THR A 188 -2.59 -16.67 5.67
C THR A 188 -1.90 -16.67 4.31
N ILE A 189 -0.92 -15.77 4.16
CA ILE A 189 -0.27 -15.42 2.91
C ILE A 189 1.20 -15.84 2.98
N ASN A 190 1.63 -16.69 2.06
CA ASN A 190 3.02 -17.09 1.97
C ASN A 190 3.90 -15.95 1.42
N VAL A 191 5.09 -15.74 2.01
CA VAL A 191 5.94 -14.58 1.75
C VAL A 191 7.13 -14.95 0.87
N TRP A 192 7.31 -14.25 -0.24
CA TRP A 192 8.40 -14.43 -1.20
C TRP A 192 9.06 -13.12 -1.58
N GLN A 193 10.24 -13.20 -2.20
CA GLN A 193 10.92 -12.08 -2.83
C GLN A 193 11.02 -12.33 -4.35
N PRO A 194 9.93 -12.07 -5.11
CA PRO A 194 9.94 -12.24 -6.56
C PRO A 194 10.99 -11.34 -7.23
N LYS A 195 11.50 -11.81 -8.37
CA LYS A 195 12.36 -11.01 -9.24
C LYS A 195 11.50 -9.94 -9.93
N ILE A 196 11.96 -8.69 -9.90
CA ILE A 196 11.38 -7.57 -10.65
C ILE A 196 12.29 -7.25 -11.84
N GLN A 197 11.75 -7.16 -13.06
CA GLN A 197 12.52 -6.86 -14.26
C GLN A 197 12.88 -5.37 -14.36
N GLN A 198 11.88 -4.48 -14.25
CA GLN A 198 12.08 -3.03 -14.36
C GLN A 198 11.82 -2.31 -13.04
N THR A 199 12.57 -1.25 -12.75
CA THR A 199 12.44 -0.50 -11.48
C THR A 199 11.04 0.09 -11.26
N ASN A 200 10.32 0.43 -12.33
CA ASN A 200 8.95 0.95 -12.29
C ASN A 200 7.88 -0.13 -12.19
N GLU A 201 8.24 -1.41 -12.24
CA GLU A 201 7.33 -2.53 -12.01
C GLU A 201 7.27 -2.89 -10.52
N PHE A 202 6.32 -3.75 -10.18
CA PHE A 202 6.15 -4.29 -8.84
C PHE A 202 5.49 -5.67 -8.89
N SER A 203 5.55 -6.39 -7.77
CA SER A 203 4.84 -7.64 -7.54
C SER A 203 4.23 -7.63 -6.14
N LEU A 204 2.93 -7.90 -6.05
CA LEU A 204 2.13 -7.86 -4.82
C LEU A 204 1.56 -9.23 -4.49
N SER A 205 1.31 -9.46 -3.21
CA SER A 205 0.46 -10.52 -2.70
C SER A 205 -0.42 -9.93 -1.60
N GLN A 206 -1.72 -9.89 -1.82
CA GLN A 206 -2.63 -9.11 -0.97
C GLN A 206 -4.05 -9.69 -0.92
N LEU A 207 -4.81 -9.16 0.03
CA LEU A 207 -6.27 -9.22 0.04
C LEU A 207 -6.84 -7.84 -0.32
N TRP A 208 -7.99 -7.84 -1.00
CA TRP A 208 -8.76 -6.66 -1.33
C TRP A 208 -10.15 -6.75 -0.69
N ILE A 209 -10.58 -5.64 -0.10
CA ILE A 209 -11.95 -5.43 0.37
C ILE A 209 -12.56 -4.34 -0.50
N LEU A 210 -13.53 -4.72 -1.32
CA LEU A 210 -14.06 -3.87 -2.39
C LEU A 210 -15.54 -3.55 -2.21
N GLY A 211 -15.92 -2.31 -2.54
CA GLY A 211 -17.32 -1.89 -2.59
C GLY A 211 -17.52 -0.76 -3.61
N GLY A 212 -18.68 -0.73 -4.25
CA GLY A 212 -19.01 0.27 -5.29
C GLY A 212 -18.78 -0.26 -6.71
N SER A 213 -18.72 0.66 -7.68
CA SER A 213 -18.64 0.29 -9.10
C SER A 213 -17.22 0.45 -9.64
N PHE A 214 -16.74 -0.59 -10.33
CA PHE A 214 -15.45 -0.57 -11.01
C PHE A 214 -15.33 0.62 -11.97
N GLY A 215 -14.19 1.31 -11.94
CA GLY A 215 -13.87 2.41 -12.86
C GLY A 215 -14.49 3.78 -12.54
N GLN A 216 -15.51 3.87 -11.68
CA GLN A 216 -16.19 5.13 -11.33
C GLN A 216 -15.96 5.54 -9.87
N ASP A 217 -16.42 4.73 -8.93
CA ASP A 217 -16.54 5.11 -7.51
C ASP A 217 -16.16 3.98 -6.55
N LEU A 218 -15.34 3.03 -7.03
CA LEU A 218 -14.78 1.92 -6.26
C LEU A 218 -14.08 2.41 -4.99
N ASN A 219 -14.48 1.82 -3.86
CA ASN A 219 -13.80 1.88 -2.59
C ASN A 219 -12.97 0.59 -2.42
N SER A 220 -11.74 0.74 -1.95
CA SER A 220 -10.83 -0.39 -1.76
C SER A 220 -10.02 -0.21 -0.49
N ILE A 221 -9.88 -1.30 0.27
CA ILE A 221 -8.86 -1.48 1.30
C ILE A 221 -8.02 -2.70 0.89
N GLU A 222 -6.71 -2.50 0.84
CA GLU A 222 -5.74 -3.50 0.38
C GLU A 222 -4.70 -3.73 1.46
N ALA A 223 -4.35 -4.99 1.72
CA ALA A 223 -3.33 -5.34 2.70
C ALA A 223 -2.58 -6.61 2.31
N GLY A 224 -1.26 -6.60 2.46
CA GLY A 224 -0.43 -7.68 1.96
C GLY A 224 1.06 -7.41 2.09
N TRP A 225 1.85 -8.10 1.28
CA TRP A 225 3.26 -7.79 1.07
C TRP A 225 3.54 -7.43 -0.38
N GLN A 226 4.57 -6.62 -0.60
CA GLN A 226 4.99 -6.22 -1.94
C GLN A 226 6.49 -6.10 -2.10
N VAL A 227 6.96 -6.26 -3.34
CA VAL A 227 8.28 -5.84 -3.80
C VAL A 227 8.07 -4.72 -4.83
N SER A 228 8.48 -3.49 -4.47
CA SER A 228 8.28 -2.30 -5.29
C SER A 228 9.54 -1.40 -5.27
N PRO A 229 10.45 -1.59 -6.24
CA PRO A 229 11.70 -0.83 -6.29
C PRO A 229 11.49 0.66 -6.52
N GLU A 230 10.49 1.07 -7.32
CA GLU A 230 10.14 2.49 -7.47
C GLU A 230 9.77 3.12 -6.13
N LEU A 231 8.97 2.43 -5.30
CA LEU A 231 8.49 2.98 -4.04
C LEU A 231 9.56 3.00 -2.94
N TYR A 232 10.34 1.92 -2.81
CA TYR A 232 11.24 1.70 -1.67
C TYR A 232 12.74 1.84 -1.98
N GLY A 233 13.13 1.69 -3.25
CA GLY A 233 14.53 1.81 -3.67
C GLY A 233 15.36 0.55 -3.47
N ASP A 234 14.69 -0.55 -3.13
CA ASP A 234 15.25 -1.88 -2.98
C ASP A 234 14.26 -2.94 -3.47
N ASN A 235 14.70 -4.19 -3.46
CA ASN A 235 13.89 -5.35 -3.80
C ASN A 235 13.41 -6.10 -2.55
N ASN A 236 13.40 -5.48 -1.37
CA ASN A 236 12.99 -6.17 -0.14
C ASN A 236 11.47 -6.37 -0.14
N THR A 237 11.02 -7.54 0.30
CA THR A 237 9.60 -7.82 0.51
C THR A 237 9.10 -7.05 1.74
N ARG A 238 8.13 -6.17 1.54
CA ARG A 238 7.68 -5.20 2.56
C ARG A 238 6.19 -5.35 2.83
N LEU A 239 5.81 -5.30 4.10
CA LEU A 239 4.40 -5.22 4.51
C LEU A 239 3.83 -3.92 3.98
N PHE A 240 2.63 -3.95 3.39
CA PHE A 240 1.98 -2.74 2.95
C PHE A 240 0.48 -2.76 3.19
N THR A 241 -0.08 -1.56 3.13
CA THR A 241 -1.50 -1.35 2.92
C THR A 241 -1.71 -0.25 1.89
N TYR A 242 -2.83 -0.28 1.22
CA TYR A 242 -3.34 0.79 0.38
C TYR A 242 -4.83 0.95 0.64
N TRP A 243 -5.37 2.14 0.42
CA TRP A 243 -6.82 2.34 0.44
C TRP A 243 -7.19 3.45 -0.54
N THR A 244 -8.41 3.43 -1.07
CA THR A 244 -8.98 4.52 -1.87
C THR A 244 -10.50 4.56 -1.69
N SER A 245 -11.09 5.74 -1.84
CA SER A 245 -12.54 5.95 -1.81
C SER A 245 -13.10 6.44 -3.14
N ASP A 246 -12.26 6.55 -4.18
CA ASP A 246 -12.60 7.20 -5.44
C ASP A 246 -11.96 6.53 -6.66
N ALA A 247 -11.85 5.21 -6.65
CA ALA A 247 -11.28 4.42 -7.73
C ALA A 247 -9.87 4.90 -8.16
N TYR A 248 -9.00 5.16 -7.17
CA TYR A 248 -7.60 5.57 -7.37
C TYR A 248 -7.41 6.92 -8.08
N GLN A 249 -8.43 7.80 -8.07
CA GLN A 249 -8.39 9.07 -8.79
C GLN A 249 -7.60 10.13 -8.01
N ALA A 250 -8.12 10.57 -6.87
CA ALA A 250 -7.55 11.65 -6.07
C ALA A 250 -7.19 11.21 -4.64
N THR A 251 -7.86 10.19 -4.11
CA THR A 251 -7.65 9.66 -2.76
C THR A 251 -6.71 8.45 -2.77
N GLY A 252 -6.19 8.13 -1.58
CA GLY A 252 -5.43 6.90 -1.38
C GLY A 252 -3.94 6.98 -1.62
N CYS A 253 -3.20 6.20 -0.86
CA CYS A 253 -1.76 6.04 -0.96
C CYS A 253 -1.31 4.77 -0.23
N TYR A 254 -0.07 4.37 -0.49
CA TYR A 254 0.60 3.32 0.27
C TYR A 254 0.90 3.76 1.70
N ASN A 255 0.64 2.86 2.64
CA ASN A 255 1.07 2.95 4.03
C ASN A 255 0.61 4.27 4.69
N LEU A 256 1.53 4.94 5.40
CA LEU A 256 1.29 6.23 6.04
C LEU A 256 1.74 7.42 5.17
N LEU A 257 1.85 7.25 3.84
CA LEU A 257 2.29 8.33 2.95
C LEU A 257 1.20 9.40 2.71
N CYS A 258 0.00 9.19 3.23
CA CYS A 258 -1.09 10.16 3.21
C CYS A 258 -1.98 9.90 4.42
N SER A 259 -2.88 10.85 4.66
CA SER A 259 -3.84 10.74 5.74
C SER A 259 -4.92 9.70 5.42
N GLY A 260 -5.56 9.11 6.43
CA GLY A 260 -6.65 8.13 6.27
C GLY A 260 -6.55 6.95 7.23
N PHE A 261 -5.49 6.14 7.10
CA PHE A 261 -5.23 5.04 8.03
C PHE A 261 -4.67 5.55 9.36
N ILE A 262 -5.31 5.21 10.47
CA ILE A 262 -4.87 5.56 11.82
C ILE A 262 -4.19 4.32 12.42
N GLN A 263 -2.86 4.35 12.45
CA GLN A 263 -2.09 3.31 13.12
C GLN A 263 -2.07 3.58 14.63
N ILE A 264 -2.15 2.51 15.43
CA ILE A 264 -2.17 2.58 16.90
C ILE A 264 -1.08 1.72 17.54
N ASN A 265 -0.56 0.71 16.83
CA ASN A 265 0.43 -0.19 17.40
C ASN A 265 1.86 0.37 17.28
N ASN A 266 2.70 0.06 18.27
CA ASN A 266 4.09 0.48 18.31
C ASN A 266 5.07 -0.61 17.82
N ALA A 267 4.57 -1.79 17.46
CA ALA A 267 5.38 -2.98 17.23
C ALA A 267 5.71 -3.25 15.75
N ILE A 268 4.83 -2.87 14.82
CA ILE A 268 4.94 -3.22 13.39
C ILE A 268 4.90 -1.94 12.56
N ALA A 269 5.89 -1.73 11.70
CA ALA A 269 6.02 -0.58 10.84
C ALA A 269 5.45 -0.88 9.44
N MET A 270 4.48 -0.10 8.98
CA MET A 270 4.00 -0.20 7.60
C MET A 270 5.09 0.21 6.61
N GLY A 271 5.28 -0.58 5.57
CA GLY A 271 6.32 -0.40 4.57
C GLY A 271 7.70 -0.92 4.96
N ALA A 272 7.91 -1.46 6.17
CA ALA A 272 9.19 -2.07 6.54
C ALA A 272 9.28 -3.53 6.07
N SER A 273 10.52 -4.00 5.88
CA SER A 273 10.82 -5.33 5.36
C SER A 273 10.28 -6.44 6.26
N ILE A 274 9.83 -7.53 5.64
CA ILE A 274 9.43 -8.78 6.29
C ILE A 274 10.61 -9.75 6.22
N SER A 275 10.91 -10.40 7.34
CA SER A 275 11.95 -11.42 7.42
C SER A 275 11.57 -12.49 8.47
N PRO A 276 11.91 -13.76 8.24
CA PRO A 276 12.47 -14.35 7.01
C PRO A 276 11.45 -14.48 5.86
N ILE A 277 11.94 -14.83 4.66
CA ILE A 277 11.14 -15.10 3.45
C ILE A 277 11.27 -16.56 3.03
N SER A 278 10.30 -17.05 2.25
CA SER A 278 10.26 -18.44 1.77
C SER A 278 11.33 -18.72 0.72
N ASN A 279 11.71 -20.00 0.59
CA ASN A 279 12.70 -20.47 -0.39
C ASN A 279 12.13 -21.61 -1.21
N TYR A 280 12.53 -21.69 -2.48
CA TYR A 280 12.13 -22.76 -3.38
C TYR A 280 12.62 -24.11 -2.83
N ASP A 281 11.69 -25.06 -2.71
CA ASP A 281 11.92 -26.39 -2.14
C ASP A 281 12.57 -26.36 -0.74
N GLY A 282 12.23 -25.33 0.03
CA GLY A 282 12.85 -25.05 1.32
C GLY A 282 11.89 -24.56 2.39
N SER A 283 12.42 -23.80 3.35
CA SER A 283 11.61 -23.24 4.45
C SER A 283 10.57 -22.27 3.92
N GLN A 284 9.33 -22.42 4.40
CA GLN A 284 8.19 -21.60 4.05
C GLN A 284 7.81 -20.70 5.22
N TYR A 285 7.50 -19.44 4.95
CA TYR A 285 7.08 -18.45 5.94
C TYR A 285 5.82 -17.74 5.48
N ASP A 286 4.91 -17.47 6.41
CA ASP A 286 3.60 -16.91 6.11
C ASP A 286 3.20 -15.81 7.09
N ILE A 287 2.57 -14.75 6.58
CA ILE A 287 1.90 -13.69 7.36
C ILE A 287 0.41 -14.02 7.44
N SER A 288 -0.23 -13.69 8.56
CA SER A 288 -1.70 -13.65 8.61
C SER A 288 -2.16 -12.20 8.63
N ILE A 289 -3.15 -11.88 7.81
CA ILE A 289 -3.79 -10.56 7.79
C ILE A 289 -5.29 -10.76 7.97
N LEU A 290 -5.87 -9.99 8.87
CA LEU A 290 -7.31 -9.85 9.05
C LEU A 290 -7.67 -8.37 8.89
N VAL A 291 -8.65 -8.08 8.04
CA VAL A 291 -9.28 -6.76 7.97
C VAL A 291 -10.78 -6.94 8.16
N TRP A 292 -11.39 -6.18 9.06
CA TRP A 292 -12.81 -6.32 9.39
C TRP A 292 -13.44 -5.01 9.83
N LYS A 293 -14.75 -4.90 9.67
CA LYS A 293 -15.55 -3.75 10.09
C LYS A 293 -16.08 -3.98 11.51
N ASP A 294 -15.76 -3.07 12.43
CA ASP A 294 -16.32 -3.09 13.79
C ASP A 294 -17.84 -2.83 13.71
N PRO A 295 -18.69 -3.73 14.22
CA PRO A 295 -20.15 -3.61 14.11
C PRO A 295 -20.74 -2.44 14.91
N LYS A 296 -20.01 -1.89 15.90
CA LYS A 296 -20.48 -0.82 16.76
C LYS A 296 -20.08 0.56 16.25
N GLU A 297 -18.80 0.75 15.95
CA GLU A 297 -18.27 2.06 15.51
C GLU A 297 -18.15 2.16 13.97
N GLY A 298 -18.23 1.04 13.25
CA GLY A 298 -18.16 0.99 11.79
C GLY A 298 -16.75 1.09 11.21
N ASN A 299 -15.72 1.32 12.02
CA ASN A 299 -14.34 1.43 11.56
C ASN A 299 -13.83 0.10 10.99
N TRP A 300 -13.05 0.17 9.91
CA TRP A 300 -12.35 -0.99 9.36
C TRP A 300 -11.01 -1.16 10.05
N TRP A 301 -10.84 -2.21 10.86
CA TRP A 301 -9.63 -2.54 11.57
C TRP A 301 -8.74 -3.46 10.75
N MET A 302 -7.42 -3.30 10.87
CA MET A 302 -6.42 -4.20 10.32
C MET A 302 -5.63 -4.85 11.45
N GLN A 303 -5.42 -6.15 11.32
CA GLN A 303 -4.58 -6.96 12.20
C GLN A 303 -3.55 -7.75 11.41
N PHE A 304 -2.35 -7.84 11.98
CA PHE A 304 -1.22 -8.62 11.49
C PHE A 304 -0.87 -9.72 12.49
N GLY A 305 -0.78 -10.95 12.01
CA GLY A 305 -0.62 -12.13 12.85
C GLY A 305 -1.79 -12.30 13.83
N ARG A 306 -1.51 -12.93 14.98
CA ARG A 306 -2.53 -13.20 16.01
C ARG A 306 -2.72 -12.07 17.02
N ASP A 307 -1.70 -11.24 17.21
CA ASP A 307 -1.61 -10.37 18.39
C ASP A 307 -1.46 -8.87 18.07
N HIS A 308 -1.36 -8.48 16.79
CA HIS A 308 -1.07 -7.10 16.42
C HIS A 308 -2.21 -6.45 15.64
N VAL A 309 -3.18 -5.91 16.36
CA VAL A 309 -4.12 -4.93 15.80
C VAL A 309 -3.33 -3.67 15.46
N LEU A 310 -3.17 -3.39 14.16
CA LEU A 310 -2.29 -2.33 13.68
C LEU A 310 -2.94 -0.95 13.76
N GLY A 311 -4.20 -0.87 13.35
CA GLY A 311 -4.86 0.41 13.12
C GLY A 311 -6.21 0.23 12.44
N TYR A 312 -6.81 1.35 12.04
CA TYR A 312 -8.11 1.35 11.38
C TYR A 312 -8.29 2.48 10.38
N TRP A 313 -9.21 2.27 9.45
CA TRP A 313 -9.81 3.29 8.60
C TRP A 313 -11.19 3.66 9.14
N PRO A 314 -11.42 4.94 9.46
CA PRO A 314 -12.75 5.43 9.76
C PRO A 314 -13.74 5.20 8.61
N SER A 315 -14.95 4.73 8.93
CA SER A 315 -16.00 4.42 7.94
C SER A 315 -16.35 5.58 7.02
N PHE A 316 -16.36 6.81 7.56
CA PHE A 316 -16.71 8.02 6.82
C PHE A 316 -15.74 8.36 5.67
N LEU A 317 -14.56 7.72 5.61
CA LEU A 317 -13.67 7.83 4.46
C LEU A 317 -14.28 7.23 3.19
N PHE A 318 -15.26 6.34 3.34
CA PHE A 318 -15.81 5.52 2.27
C PHE A 318 -17.27 5.87 1.99
N SER A 319 -17.68 5.72 0.74
CA SER A 319 -19.07 5.80 0.31
C SER A 319 -19.78 4.46 0.41
N TYR A 320 -19.14 3.39 -0.08
CA TYR A 320 -19.69 2.03 -0.12
C TYR A 320 -19.24 1.19 1.07
N LEU A 321 -17.95 1.19 1.37
CA LEU A 321 -17.42 0.44 2.54
C LEU A 321 -17.91 1.04 3.87
N ALA A 322 -18.59 2.19 3.87
CA ALA A 322 -19.32 2.65 5.04
C ALA A 322 -20.44 1.67 5.47
N ASP A 323 -21.08 0.98 4.53
CA ASP A 323 -22.06 -0.08 4.80
C ASP A 323 -21.37 -1.46 4.90
N SER A 324 -20.90 -1.98 3.76
CA SER A 324 -20.25 -3.28 3.64
C SER A 324 -19.42 -3.35 2.35
N ALA A 325 -18.57 -4.38 2.24
CA ALA A 325 -17.98 -4.77 0.97
C ALA A 325 -18.97 -5.62 0.15
N SER A 326 -18.83 -5.59 -1.17
CA SER A 326 -19.59 -6.40 -2.13
C SER A 326 -18.74 -7.47 -2.81
N MET A 327 -17.41 -7.36 -2.69
CA MET A 327 -16.46 -8.32 -3.24
C MET A 327 -15.22 -8.39 -2.34
N ILE A 328 -14.70 -9.60 -2.21
CA ILE A 328 -13.43 -9.88 -1.53
C ILE A 328 -12.53 -10.63 -2.51
N GLU A 329 -11.29 -10.21 -2.61
CA GLU A 329 -10.29 -10.86 -3.47
C GLU A 329 -9.03 -11.18 -2.68
N TRP A 330 -8.32 -12.21 -3.14
CA TRP A 330 -7.02 -12.63 -2.63
C TRP A 330 -6.15 -13.05 -3.80
N GLY A 331 -4.85 -12.73 -3.76
CA GLY A 331 -3.92 -13.20 -4.78
C GLY A 331 -2.82 -12.21 -5.12
N GLY A 332 -2.30 -12.36 -6.33
CA GLY A 332 -1.16 -11.59 -6.82
C GLY A 332 -1.52 -10.52 -7.85
N GLU A 333 -0.72 -9.47 -7.87
CA GLU A 333 -0.76 -8.39 -8.87
C GLU A 333 0.66 -8.06 -9.31
N VAL A 334 0.91 -8.00 -10.62
CA VAL A 334 2.18 -7.57 -11.22
C VAL A 334 1.92 -6.41 -12.16
N LEU A 335 2.83 -5.43 -12.20
CA LEU A 335 2.86 -4.48 -13.30
C LEU A 335 3.76 -5.02 -14.42
N ASN A 336 3.16 -5.29 -15.57
CA ASN A 336 3.83 -5.49 -16.83
C ASN A 336 4.01 -4.14 -17.53
N SER A 337 5.25 -3.65 -17.58
CA SER A 337 5.57 -2.41 -18.29
C SER A 337 5.76 -2.59 -19.81
N ASP A 338 5.56 -3.81 -20.31
CA ASP A 338 5.80 -4.23 -21.69
C ASP A 338 7.20 -3.82 -22.19
N PRO A 339 8.27 -4.17 -21.44
CA PRO A 339 9.62 -3.74 -21.78
C PRO A 339 10.00 -4.27 -23.16
N ASP A 340 10.36 -3.35 -24.06
CA ASP A 340 10.74 -3.66 -25.44
C ASP A 340 9.61 -4.31 -26.29
N GLY A 341 8.35 -4.15 -25.89
CA GLY A 341 7.18 -4.73 -26.58
C GLY A 341 7.00 -6.23 -26.32
N GLU A 342 7.63 -6.75 -25.26
CA GLU A 342 7.47 -8.12 -24.79
C GLU A 342 6.91 -8.12 -23.35
N HIS A 343 6.21 -9.20 -23.00
CA HIS A 343 5.69 -9.38 -21.65
C HIS A 343 6.84 -9.33 -20.61
N THR A 344 6.57 -8.74 -19.45
CA THR A 344 7.55 -8.71 -18.35
C THR A 344 7.92 -10.13 -17.87
N SER A 345 9.17 -10.29 -17.46
CA SER A 345 9.72 -11.42 -16.70
C SER A 345 9.68 -11.19 -15.18
N THR A 346 8.93 -10.18 -14.73
CA THR A 346 8.63 -9.98 -13.31
C THR A 346 7.84 -11.17 -12.78
N GLY A 347 8.34 -11.79 -11.71
CA GLY A 347 7.68 -12.94 -11.09
C GLY A 347 6.49 -12.51 -10.24
N MET A 348 5.43 -13.30 -10.25
CA MET A 348 4.32 -13.19 -9.30
C MET A 348 4.47 -14.23 -8.20
N GLY A 349 4.31 -13.82 -6.94
CA GLY A 349 4.48 -14.72 -5.80
C GLY A 349 5.91 -15.27 -5.72
N SER A 350 6.08 -16.57 -5.93
CA SER A 350 7.38 -17.24 -5.92
C SER A 350 8.09 -17.17 -7.28
N GLY A 351 7.40 -16.70 -8.32
CA GLY A 351 7.86 -16.78 -9.71
C GLY A 351 7.63 -18.16 -10.35
N HIS A 352 6.96 -19.08 -9.66
CA HIS A 352 6.65 -20.43 -10.12
C HIS A 352 5.15 -20.63 -10.27
N PHE A 353 4.78 -21.57 -11.14
CA PHE A 353 3.39 -21.87 -11.39
C PHE A 353 2.75 -22.71 -10.25
N PRO A 354 1.43 -22.56 -10.01
CA PRO A 354 0.65 -23.26 -9.00
C PRO A 354 0.79 -24.77 -9.00
N GLU A 355 0.97 -25.38 -10.17
CA GLU A 355 1.05 -26.83 -10.35
C GLU A 355 2.27 -27.44 -9.66
N GLU A 356 3.28 -26.63 -9.33
CA GLU A 356 4.44 -27.08 -8.54
C GLU A 356 4.10 -27.32 -7.06
N GLY A 357 3.00 -26.73 -6.56
CA GLY A 357 2.46 -27.01 -5.23
C GLY A 357 3.28 -26.47 -4.05
N TYR A 358 3.06 -27.05 -2.87
CA TYR A 358 3.72 -26.63 -1.62
C TYR A 358 5.24 -26.65 -1.75
N SER A 359 5.90 -25.75 -1.02
CA SER A 359 7.34 -25.46 -1.04
C SER A 359 7.88 -24.75 -2.29
N LYS A 360 7.09 -24.63 -3.37
CA LYS A 360 7.53 -24.10 -4.67
C LYS A 360 6.65 -22.97 -5.19
N ALA A 361 5.34 -23.19 -5.23
CA ALA A 361 4.36 -22.19 -5.61
C ALA A 361 4.00 -21.29 -4.43
N SER A 362 3.64 -20.04 -4.72
CA SER A 362 3.01 -19.17 -3.72
C SER A 362 1.59 -19.64 -3.42
N TYR A 363 1.15 -19.37 -2.20
CA TYR A 363 -0.18 -19.76 -1.75
C TYR A 363 -0.82 -18.75 -0.80
N PHE A 364 -2.13 -18.78 -0.81
CA PHE A 364 -2.98 -18.33 0.28
C PHE A 364 -3.65 -19.56 0.87
N ARG A 365 -3.71 -19.62 2.20
CA ARG A 365 -4.44 -20.66 2.94
C ARG A 365 -5.28 -20.05 4.04
N ASN A 366 -6.22 -20.82 4.57
CA ASN A 366 -7.16 -20.37 5.57
C ASN A 366 -7.83 -19.06 5.14
N ILE A 367 -8.25 -18.96 3.88
CA ILE A 367 -9.01 -17.78 3.43
C ILE A 367 -10.40 -17.83 4.06
N GLN A 368 -10.81 -16.70 4.63
CA GLN A 368 -12.07 -16.56 5.36
C GLN A 368 -12.67 -15.19 5.10
N ILE A 369 -13.99 -15.10 5.20
CA ILE A 369 -14.76 -13.85 5.19
C ILE A 369 -15.35 -13.57 6.57
N VAL A 370 -15.63 -12.31 6.86
CA VAL A 370 -16.40 -11.90 8.04
C VAL A 370 -17.82 -11.56 7.58
N ASP A 371 -18.81 -12.22 8.19
CA ASP A 371 -20.22 -12.00 7.90
C ASP A 371 -20.84 -10.86 8.75
N GLY A 372 -22.13 -10.57 8.51
CA GLY A 372 -22.86 -9.53 9.24
C GLY A 372 -23.10 -9.82 10.73
N SER A 373 -22.85 -11.04 11.18
CA SER A 373 -22.86 -11.41 12.60
C SER A 373 -21.47 -11.27 13.25
N ASN A 374 -20.50 -10.72 12.51
CA ASN A 374 -19.10 -10.59 12.93
C ASN A 374 -18.43 -11.97 13.19
N HIS A 375 -18.79 -12.99 12.39
CA HIS A 375 -18.19 -14.32 12.45
C HIS A 375 -17.30 -14.59 11.24
N LEU A 376 -16.15 -15.23 11.48
CA LEU A 376 -15.25 -15.74 10.44
C LEU A 376 -15.74 -17.09 9.92
N SER A 377 -15.98 -17.16 8.61
CA SER A 377 -16.40 -18.37 7.92
C SER A 377 -15.59 -18.61 6.65
N ALA A 378 -15.51 -19.87 6.22
CA ALA A 378 -14.90 -20.19 4.93
C ALA A 378 -15.79 -19.65 3.80
N PRO A 379 -15.21 -19.00 2.76
CA PRO A 379 -15.99 -18.50 1.64
C PRO A 379 -16.59 -19.66 0.84
N THR A 380 -17.80 -19.45 0.34
CA THR A 380 -18.46 -20.36 -0.61
C THR A 380 -18.43 -19.78 -2.01
N GLY A 381 -18.36 -20.62 -3.04
CA GLY A 381 -18.42 -20.16 -4.43
C GLY A 381 -17.18 -19.38 -4.87
N VAL A 382 -15.99 -19.74 -4.37
CA VAL A 382 -14.73 -19.08 -4.73
C VAL A 382 -14.45 -19.20 -6.23
N GLY A 383 -14.47 -18.07 -6.92
CA GLY A 383 -14.06 -17.93 -8.31
C GLY A 383 -12.55 -17.70 -8.42
N SER A 384 -12.03 -17.78 -9.65
CA SER A 384 -10.64 -17.43 -9.98
C SER A 384 -10.59 -16.56 -11.22
N PHE A 385 -9.64 -15.63 -11.29
CA PHE A 385 -9.44 -14.73 -12.42
C PHE A 385 -7.96 -14.52 -12.74
N THR A 386 -7.64 -14.47 -14.03
CA THR A 386 -6.36 -14.06 -14.58
C THR A 386 -6.54 -13.55 -16.01
N GLU A 387 -5.78 -12.54 -16.42
CA GLU A 387 -5.78 -12.02 -17.78
C GLU A 387 -5.09 -12.99 -18.76
N GLN A 388 -3.95 -13.56 -18.36
CA GLN A 388 -3.15 -14.46 -19.20
C GLN A 388 -2.63 -15.65 -18.39
N SER A 389 -3.36 -16.76 -18.44
CA SER A 389 -3.04 -17.98 -17.66
C SER A 389 -1.68 -18.60 -17.98
N ASN A 390 -1.11 -18.32 -19.15
CA ASN A 390 0.22 -18.80 -19.52
C ASN A 390 1.35 -17.97 -18.89
N CYS A 391 1.06 -16.77 -18.38
CA CYS A 391 2.01 -15.88 -17.73
C CYS A 391 1.95 -16.05 -16.20
N TYR A 392 0.72 -16.03 -15.67
CA TYR A 392 0.40 -16.24 -14.27
C TYR A 392 -0.96 -16.94 -14.18
N ASN A 393 -1.14 -17.88 -13.26
CA ASN A 393 -2.42 -18.56 -13.07
C ASN A 393 -2.69 -18.90 -11.60
N VAL A 394 -3.84 -19.52 -11.36
CA VAL A 394 -4.36 -19.87 -10.03
C VAL A 394 -4.87 -21.31 -10.05
N GLN A 395 -4.63 -22.03 -8.96
CA GLN A 395 -5.19 -23.36 -8.72
C GLN A 395 -5.82 -23.43 -7.33
N ASN A 396 -7.15 -23.50 -7.29
CA ASN A 396 -7.92 -23.61 -6.05
C ASN A 396 -7.82 -25.01 -5.43
N GLY A 397 -7.90 -25.07 -4.10
CA GLY A 397 -7.94 -26.30 -3.32
C GLY A 397 -8.69 -26.14 -2.00
N ASN A 398 -9.07 -27.26 -1.40
CA ASN A 398 -9.70 -27.30 -0.09
C ASN A 398 -9.34 -28.60 0.62
N ASN A 399 -8.88 -28.49 1.87
CA ASN A 399 -8.66 -29.64 2.75
C ASN A 399 -8.78 -29.23 4.23
N GLY A 400 -8.79 -30.21 5.13
CA GLY A 400 -8.97 -29.95 6.57
C GLY A 400 -7.81 -29.19 7.24
N ASP A 401 -6.60 -29.24 6.68
CA ASP A 401 -5.40 -28.65 7.29
C ASP A 401 -5.18 -27.19 6.86
N TRP A 402 -5.57 -26.85 5.63
CA TRP A 402 -5.36 -25.54 4.99
C TRP A 402 -6.66 -24.75 4.82
N GLY A 403 -7.80 -25.34 5.18
CA GLY A 403 -9.11 -24.81 4.89
C GLY A 403 -9.31 -24.63 3.38
N GLN A 404 -10.04 -23.58 3.01
CA GLN A 404 -10.03 -23.09 1.63
C GLN A 404 -8.67 -22.44 1.34
N TYR A 405 -8.04 -22.84 0.25
CA TYR A 405 -6.71 -22.34 -0.15
C TYR A 405 -6.60 -22.27 -1.67
N PHE A 406 -5.54 -21.63 -2.15
CA PHE A 406 -5.14 -21.70 -3.55
C PHE A 406 -3.65 -21.48 -3.69
N TYR A 407 -3.08 -22.09 -4.72
CA TYR A 407 -1.76 -21.73 -5.23
C TYR A 407 -1.92 -20.70 -6.34
N TYR A 408 -0.99 -19.77 -6.46
CA TYR A 408 -0.98 -18.74 -7.50
C TYR A 408 0.46 -18.38 -7.86
N GLY A 409 0.65 -17.78 -9.03
CA GLY A 409 1.91 -17.19 -9.44
C GLY A 409 2.29 -17.54 -10.87
N GLY A 410 3.55 -17.27 -11.18
CA GLY A 410 4.13 -17.55 -12.48
C GLY A 410 5.37 -16.69 -12.73
N PRO A 411 6.20 -17.07 -13.71
CA PRO A 411 7.43 -16.36 -14.04
C PRO A 411 7.20 -15.08 -14.85
N GLY A 412 5.98 -14.82 -15.30
CA GLY A 412 5.71 -13.86 -16.37
C GLY A 412 6.15 -14.46 -17.71
N ARG A 413 7.06 -13.77 -18.41
CA ARG A 413 7.53 -14.17 -19.74
C ARG A 413 8.16 -15.56 -19.76
N ASN A 414 7.67 -16.42 -20.66
CA ASN A 414 8.15 -17.78 -20.90
C ASN A 414 7.79 -18.24 -22.32
N SER A 415 8.06 -19.49 -22.70
CA SER A 415 7.80 -19.98 -24.07
C SER A 415 6.32 -19.91 -24.48
N ASN A 416 5.39 -19.90 -23.52
CA ASN A 416 3.94 -19.86 -23.74
C ASN A 416 3.33 -18.48 -23.43
N CYS A 417 4.14 -17.52 -22.98
CA CYS A 417 3.77 -16.14 -22.64
C CYS A 417 4.87 -15.22 -23.16
N GLN A 418 4.65 -14.61 -24.32
CA GLN A 418 5.63 -13.76 -25.01
C GLN A 418 5.39 -12.29 -24.71
#